data_AF-A0A3D5Z8H9-F1
#
_entry.id   AF-A0A3D5Z8H9-F1
#
_cell.length_a   1.000
_cell.length_b   1.000
_cell.length_c   1.000
_cell.angle_alpha   90.00
_cell.angle_beta   90.00
_cell.angle_gamma   90.00
#
_symmetry.space_group_name_H-M   'P 1'
#
loop_
_entity.id
_entity.type
_entity.pdbx_description
1 polymer ?
#
loop_
_entity_poly.entity_id
_entity_poly.type
_entity_poly.pdbx_seq_one_letter_code
_entity_poly.pdbx_strand_id
1 'polypeptide(L)'
;MKLNNKGWSLNTLLICIAVFCIALLLSVFYVYRLGTQLKKSLSQTDQDNTKQNETIPNTYKTDLENISNATTEYLTTENKEVQENETLIININDLIEKGYISEIKDHENNTSCNAYSLVTNKNSAYNIKPFINCENYTTEGYGDF
;
A
#
# COMPACT_ATOMS: atom_id res chain seq x y z
N MET A 1 14.45 -57.51 30.77
CA MET A 1 13.44 -56.62 30.14
C MET A 1 13.40 -56.90 28.65
N LYS A 2 12.22 -57.22 28.10
CA LYS A 2 12.05 -57.60 26.69
C LYS A 2 11.53 -56.37 25.93
N LEU A 3 12.42 -55.66 25.23
CA LEU A 3 12.06 -54.49 24.42
C LEU A 3 11.52 -54.99 23.07
N ASN A 4 10.20 -55.13 22.99
CA ASN A 4 9.48 -55.38 21.75
C ASN A 4 9.29 -54.05 21.01
N ASN A 5 10.26 -53.63 20.21
CA ASN A 5 10.09 -52.47 19.34
C ASN A 5 9.53 -52.95 18.00
N LYS A 6 8.20 -52.99 17.90
CA LYS A 6 7.50 -53.05 16.61
C LYS A 6 7.79 -51.74 15.86
N GLY A 7 8.89 -51.72 15.11
CA GLY A 7 9.20 -50.63 14.19
C GLY A 7 8.03 -50.41 13.24
N TRP A 8 7.71 -49.16 12.98
CA TRP A 8 6.68 -48.82 12.00
C TRP A 8 7.14 -49.32 10.64
N SER A 9 6.24 -49.99 9.91
CA SER A 9 6.51 -50.50 8.56
C SER A 9 7.02 -49.36 7.68
N LEU A 10 8.03 -49.62 6.83
CA LEU A 10 8.56 -48.67 5.85
C LEU A 10 7.43 -48.05 5.00
N ASN A 11 6.37 -48.82 4.75
CA ASN A 11 5.18 -48.37 4.05
C ASN A 11 4.42 -47.29 4.83
N THR A 12 4.31 -47.43 6.16
CA THR A 12 3.68 -46.43 7.03
C THR A 12 4.48 -45.12 7.04
N LEU A 13 5.81 -45.20 7.02
CA LEU A 13 6.68 -44.02 6.93
C LEU A 13 6.56 -43.32 5.56
N LEU A 14 6.49 -44.07 4.47
CA LEU A 14 6.27 -43.52 3.13
C LEU A 14 4.92 -42.80 2.99
N ILE A 15 3.86 -43.33 3.60
CA ILE A 15 2.54 -42.68 3.60
C ILE A 15 2.59 -41.35 4.36
N CYS A 16 3.24 -41.29 5.51
CA CYS A 16 3.40 -40.04 6.27
C CYS A 16 4.17 -38.97 5.47
N ILE A 17 5.24 -39.36 4.76
CA ILE A 17 6.00 -38.45 3.90
C ILE A 17 5.14 -37.95 2.74
N ALA A 18 4.36 -38.83 2.11
CA ALA A 18 3.47 -38.44 1.01
C ALA A 18 2.42 -37.41 1.47
N VAL A 19 1.82 -37.60 2.64
CA VAL A 19 0.86 -36.65 3.22
C VAL A 19 1.53 -35.30 3.51
N PHE A 20 2.75 -35.30 4.04
CA PHE A 20 3.50 -34.07 4.30
C PHE A 20 3.82 -33.31 3.01
N CYS A 21 4.24 -34.01 1.95
CA CYS A 21 4.49 -33.41 0.64
C CYS A 21 3.22 -32.78 0.06
N ILE A 22 2.06 -33.42 0.20
CA ILE A 22 0.78 -32.86 -0.25
C ILE A 22 0.45 -31.57 0.52
N ALA A 23 0.66 -31.55 1.84
CA ALA A 23 0.45 -30.36 2.66
C ALA A 23 1.35 -29.18 2.23
N LEU A 24 2.61 -29.45 1.86
CA LEU A 24 3.54 -28.44 1.33
C LEU A 24 3.09 -27.90 -0.04
N LEU A 25 2.58 -28.76 -0.92
CA LEU A 25 2.06 -28.31 -2.22
C LEU A 25 0.82 -27.42 -2.04
N LEU A 26 -0.05 -27.77 -1.10
CA LEU A 26 -1.23 -26.96 -0.78
C LEU A 26 -0.83 -25.59 -0.21
N SER A 27 0.17 -25.52 0.68
CA SER A 27 0.61 -24.24 1.24
C SER A 27 1.17 -23.31 0.17
N VAL A 28 2.00 -23.83 -0.74
CA VAL A 28 2.53 -23.07 -1.89
C VAL A 28 1.39 -22.58 -2.79
N PHE A 29 0.40 -23.43 -3.06
CA PHE A 29 -0.77 -23.05 -3.87
C PHE A 29 -1.57 -21.90 -3.23
N TYR A 30 -1.80 -21.94 -1.92
CA TYR A 30 -2.48 -20.86 -1.20
C TYR A 30 -1.69 -19.54 -1.26
N VAL A 31 -0.38 -19.59 -1.07
CA VAL A 31 0.49 -18.41 -1.17
C VAL A 31 0.50 -17.84 -2.60
N TYR A 32 0.58 -18.69 -3.63
CA TYR A 32 0.51 -18.25 -5.02
C TYR A 32 -0.84 -17.62 -5.36
N ARG A 33 -1.94 -18.23 -4.91
CA ARG A 33 -3.29 -17.68 -5.08
C ARG A 33 -3.45 -16.33 -4.38
N LEU A 34 -2.91 -16.18 -3.17
CA LEU A 34 -2.93 -14.92 -2.45
C LEU A 34 -2.06 -13.86 -3.14
N GLY A 35 -0.86 -14.21 -3.57
CA GLY A 35 0.06 -13.32 -4.26
C GLY A 35 -0.49 -12.80 -5.60
N THR A 36 -1.21 -13.64 -6.35
CA THR A 36 -1.87 -13.23 -7.60
C THR A 36 -3.07 -12.32 -7.36
N GLN A 37 -3.86 -12.55 -6.31
CA GLN A 37 -4.95 -11.65 -5.92
C GLN A 37 -4.42 -10.31 -5.42
N LEU A 38 -3.37 -10.32 -4.58
CA LEU A 38 -2.70 -9.10 -4.12
C LEU A 38 -2.09 -8.32 -5.29
N LYS A 39 -1.39 -9.00 -6.21
CA LYS A 39 -0.86 -8.36 -7.42
C LYS A 39 -1.99 -7.78 -8.27
N LYS A 40 -3.12 -8.49 -8.42
CA LYS A 40 -4.28 -7.97 -9.15
C LYS A 40 -4.89 -6.75 -8.47
N SER A 41 -4.98 -6.73 -7.14
CA SER A 41 -5.45 -5.56 -6.37
C SER A 41 -4.48 -4.38 -6.45
N LEU A 42 -3.16 -4.63 -6.35
CA LEU A 42 -2.12 -3.62 -6.52
C LEU A 42 -2.07 -3.09 -7.97
N SER A 43 -2.29 -3.96 -8.96
CA SER A 43 -2.41 -3.58 -10.37
C SER A 43 -3.78 -2.98 -10.72
N GLN A 44 -4.80 -3.10 -9.87
CA GLN A 44 -6.10 -2.43 -10.04
C GLN A 44 -6.14 -1.00 -9.50
N THR A 45 -5.06 -0.53 -8.87
CA THR A 45 -4.86 0.91 -8.66
C THR A 45 -4.45 1.61 -9.97
N ASP A 46 -4.00 0.85 -10.97
CA ASP A 46 -3.79 1.33 -12.35
C ASP A 46 -4.85 0.72 -13.29
N GLN A 47 -6.09 1.23 -13.19
CA GLN A 47 -7.16 1.25 -14.22
C GLN A 47 -8.54 1.00 -13.60
N ASP A 48 -9.18 2.09 -13.15
CA ASP A 48 -10.56 2.33 -13.56
C ASP A 48 -10.64 3.66 -14.32
N ASN A 49 -11.57 3.69 -15.26
CA ASN A 49 -11.53 4.45 -16.50
C ASN A 49 -11.81 5.93 -16.30
N THR A 50 -10.85 6.79 -16.64
CA THR A 50 -11.10 7.95 -17.50
C THR A 50 -9.85 8.20 -18.33
N LYS A 51 -10.03 8.22 -19.66
CA LYS A 51 -8.99 8.66 -20.58
C LYS A 51 -8.74 10.15 -20.37
N GLN A 52 -7.73 10.47 -19.58
CA GLN A 52 -6.93 11.67 -19.77
C GLN A 52 -5.48 11.22 -19.63
N ASN A 53 -4.74 11.25 -20.74
CA ASN A 53 -3.31 10.97 -20.74
C ASN A 53 -2.60 12.12 -20.03
N GLU A 54 -2.66 12.11 -18.71
CA GLU A 54 -1.86 13.01 -17.88
C GLU A 54 -0.45 12.46 -17.85
N THR A 55 0.50 13.23 -18.38
CA THR A 55 1.92 12.88 -18.26
C THR A 55 2.38 13.38 -16.91
N ILE A 56 2.06 12.65 -15.84
CA ILE A 56 2.71 12.88 -14.54
C ILE A 56 4.20 12.60 -14.76
N PRO A 57 5.10 13.58 -14.57
CA PRO A 57 6.52 13.35 -14.70
C PRO A 57 6.92 12.26 -13.70
N ASN A 58 7.72 11.28 -14.14
CA ASN A 58 8.10 10.15 -13.29
C ASN A 58 8.77 10.59 -11.96
N THR A 59 9.35 11.78 -11.93
CA THR A 59 9.91 12.42 -10.72
C THR A 59 8.85 12.67 -9.64
N TYR A 60 7.75 13.34 -9.97
CA TYR A 60 6.70 13.67 -9.00
C TYR A 60 5.81 12.49 -8.60
N LYS A 61 5.83 11.39 -9.38
CA LYS A 61 5.12 10.15 -9.02
C LYS A 61 5.60 9.60 -7.68
N THR A 62 6.92 9.60 -7.45
CA THR A 62 7.51 9.13 -6.20
C THR A 62 7.12 10.03 -5.03
N ASP A 63 7.07 11.35 -5.23
CA ASP A 63 6.67 12.30 -4.18
C ASP A 63 5.21 12.12 -3.78
N LEU A 64 4.31 11.93 -4.75
CA LEU A 64 2.91 11.64 -4.49
C LEU A 64 2.74 10.34 -3.68
N GLU A 65 3.49 9.29 -4.01
CA GLU A 65 3.49 8.04 -3.24
C GLU A 65 4.02 8.24 -1.81
N ASN A 66 5.11 9.00 -1.64
CA ASN A 66 5.67 9.33 -0.33
C ASN A 66 4.66 10.10 0.54
N ILE A 67 3.96 11.09 -0.04
CA ILE A 67 2.91 11.84 0.66
C ILE A 67 1.77 10.92 1.09
N SER A 68 1.34 9.99 0.22
CA SER A 68 0.29 9.02 0.55
C SER A 68 0.70 8.09 1.70
N ASN A 69 1.93 7.59 1.67
CA ASN A 69 2.48 6.73 2.72
C ASN A 69 2.61 7.47 4.06
N ALA A 70 3.15 8.68 4.06
CA ALA A 70 3.26 9.52 5.26
C ALA A 70 1.87 9.88 5.83
N THR A 71 0.89 10.14 4.96
CA THR A 71 -0.49 10.38 5.39
C THR A 71 -1.08 9.14 6.07
N THR A 72 -0.84 7.95 5.50
CA THR A 72 -1.28 6.68 6.10
C THR A 72 -0.65 6.46 7.46
N GLU A 73 0.66 6.69 7.58
CA GLU A 73 1.39 6.55 8.84
C GLU A 73 0.88 7.52 9.91
N TYR A 74 0.63 8.78 9.54
CA TYR A 74 0.05 9.77 10.45
C TYR A 74 -1.35 9.37 10.94
N LEU A 75 -2.24 8.94 10.04
CA LEU A 75 -3.59 8.53 10.41
C LEU A 75 -3.59 7.32 11.36
N THR A 76 -2.73 6.34 11.08
CA THR A 76 -2.64 5.10 11.86
C THR A 76 -1.97 5.31 13.20
N THR A 77 -0.88 6.08 13.26
CA THR A 77 -0.12 6.36 14.49
C THR A 77 -0.93 7.21 15.47
N GLU A 78 -1.65 8.22 14.97
CA GLU A 78 -2.43 9.14 15.80
C GLU A 78 -3.84 8.61 16.09
N ASN A 79 -4.19 7.42 15.59
CA ASN A 79 -5.54 6.84 15.65
C ASN A 79 -6.63 7.84 15.20
N LYS A 80 -6.36 8.59 14.12
CA LYS A 80 -7.34 9.52 13.57
C LYS A 80 -8.41 8.74 12.83
N GLU A 81 -9.66 8.95 13.22
CA GLU A 81 -10.83 8.45 12.52
C GLU A 81 -11.34 9.50 11.52
N VAL A 82 -11.61 9.06 10.30
CA VAL A 82 -12.33 9.85 9.28
C VAL A 82 -13.70 9.21 9.13
N GLN A 83 -14.77 9.99 9.35
CA GLN A 83 -16.13 9.48 9.22
C GLN A 83 -16.47 9.16 7.77
N GLU A 84 -17.44 8.27 7.58
CA GLU A 84 -17.96 7.94 6.26
C GLU A 84 -18.63 9.17 5.63
N ASN A 85 -18.29 9.47 4.38
CA ASN A 85 -18.69 10.68 3.62
C ASN A 85 -18.07 12.01 4.08
N GLU A 86 -17.11 12.00 5.01
CA GLU A 86 -16.29 13.17 5.30
C GLU A 86 -14.98 13.12 4.49
N THR A 87 -14.53 14.31 4.05
CA THR A 87 -13.21 14.50 3.45
C THR A 87 -12.34 15.24 4.45
N LEU A 88 -11.30 14.58 4.95
CA LEU A 88 -10.28 15.21 5.77
C LEU A 88 -9.13 15.68 4.88
N ILE A 89 -8.74 16.93 5.03
CA ILE A 89 -7.56 17.51 4.36
C ILE A 89 -6.39 17.44 5.32
N ILE A 90 -5.29 16.84 4.89
CA ILE A 90 -4.05 16.77 5.66
C ILE A 90 -2.99 17.55 4.89
N ASN A 91 -2.53 18.65 5.48
CA ASN A 91 -1.52 19.49 4.87
C ASN A 91 -0.13 18.84 5.01
N ILE A 92 0.72 18.99 3.99
CA ILE A 92 2.09 18.47 4.04
C ILE A 92 2.89 19.04 5.20
N ASN A 93 2.66 20.31 5.57
CA ASN A 93 3.37 20.95 6.67
C ASN A 93 3.12 20.24 8.00
N ASP A 94 1.89 19.75 8.24
CA ASP A 94 1.57 18.99 9.46
C ASP A 94 2.38 17.68 9.51
N LEU A 95 2.54 17.03 8.35
CA LEU A 95 3.31 15.78 8.23
C LEU A 95 4.81 16.02 8.42
N ILE A 96 5.33 17.15 7.90
CA ILE A 96 6.74 17.55 8.06
C ILE A 96 7.03 17.90 9.52
N GLU A 97 6.19 18.73 10.16
CA GLU A 97 6.37 19.14 11.56
C GLU A 97 6.34 17.94 12.51
N LYS A 98 5.52 16.93 12.21
CA LYS A 98 5.42 15.69 12.98
C LYS A 98 6.47 14.64 12.59
N GLY A 99 7.25 14.87 11.54
CA GLY A 99 8.36 14.01 11.14
C GLY A 99 7.97 12.77 10.34
N TYR A 100 6.77 12.71 9.75
CA TYR A 100 6.34 11.59 8.90
C TYR A 100 6.93 11.66 7.49
N ILE A 101 7.35 12.85 7.05
CA ILE A 101 7.96 13.05 5.73
C ILE A 101 8.94 14.23 5.75
N SER A 102 9.92 14.17 4.87
CA SER A 102 10.80 15.30 4.56
C SER A 102 10.09 16.33 3.68
N GLU A 103 10.65 17.54 3.64
CA GLU A 103 10.20 18.60 2.71
C GLU A 103 10.24 18.11 1.24
N ILE A 104 9.16 18.38 0.51
CA ILE A 104 9.06 18.12 -0.93
C ILE A 104 9.53 19.36 -1.68
N LYS A 105 10.43 19.15 -2.65
CA LYS A 105 11.01 20.21 -3.45
C LYS A 105 10.80 19.97 -4.93
N ASP A 106 10.69 21.05 -5.67
CA ASP A 106 10.62 21.03 -7.12
C ASP A 106 11.94 20.49 -7.69
N HIS A 107 11.85 19.54 -8.61
CA HIS A 107 13.02 18.83 -9.14
C HIS A 107 13.86 19.69 -10.09
N GLU A 108 13.34 20.81 -10.60
CA GLU A 108 14.05 21.69 -11.52
C GLU A 108 14.77 22.83 -10.79
N ASN A 109 14.10 23.48 -9.84
CA ASN A 109 14.62 24.69 -9.19
C ASN A 109 14.86 24.55 -7.67
N ASN A 110 14.58 23.36 -7.10
CA ASN A 110 14.81 23.04 -5.68
C ASN A 110 14.04 23.96 -4.70
N THR A 111 12.95 24.57 -5.16
CA THR A 111 12.04 25.36 -4.33
C THR A 111 11.07 24.46 -3.58
N SER A 112 10.61 24.88 -2.40
CA SER A 112 9.66 24.13 -1.58
C SER A 112 8.29 24.06 -2.26
N CYS A 113 7.71 22.86 -2.32
CA CYS A 113 6.38 22.65 -2.88
C CYS A 113 5.31 22.66 -1.78
N ASN A 114 4.13 23.17 -2.12
CA ASN A 114 2.94 22.98 -1.29
C ASN A 114 2.27 21.66 -1.66
N ALA A 115 1.79 20.92 -0.68
CA ALA A 115 1.09 19.67 -0.92
C ALA A 115 0.04 19.39 0.15
N TYR A 116 -0.93 18.56 -0.19
CA TYR A 116 -1.93 18.06 0.76
C TYR A 116 -2.47 16.71 0.30
N SER A 117 -3.08 15.97 1.22
CA SER A 117 -3.82 14.75 0.95
C SER A 117 -5.29 14.93 1.27
N LEU A 118 -6.16 14.53 0.36
CA LEU A 118 -7.58 14.32 0.65
C LEU A 118 -7.76 12.88 1.13
N VAL A 119 -8.35 12.73 2.31
CA VAL A 119 -8.63 11.43 2.91
C VAL A 119 -10.13 11.27 3.03
N THR A 120 -10.64 10.21 2.44
CA THR A 120 -12.04 9.80 2.60
C THR A 120 -12.09 8.38 3.14
N ASN A 121 -13.11 8.08 3.95
CA ASN A 121 -13.36 6.72 4.41
C ASN A 121 -14.45 6.09 3.54
N LYS A 122 -14.11 4.97 2.88
CA LYS A 122 -15.08 4.14 2.15
C LYS A 122 -14.95 2.69 2.60
N ASN A 123 -16.02 2.13 3.16
CA ASN A 123 -16.06 0.74 3.63
C ASN A 123 -14.94 0.40 4.64
N SER A 124 -14.68 1.28 5.61
CA SER A 124 -13.65 1.10 6.64
C SER A 124 -12.20 1.05 6.11
N ALA A 125 -11.96 1.60 4.92
CA ALA A 125 -10.63 1.79 4.36
C ALA A 125 -10.42 3.26 3.95
N TYR A 126 -9.24 3.81 4.27
CA TYR A 126 -8.86 5.15 3.85
C TYR A 126 -8.52 5.15 2.35
N ASN A 127 -9.20 6.02 1.61
CA ASN A 127 -8.80 6.41 0.27
C ASN A 127 -8.07 7.75 0.36
N ILE A 128 -6.78 7.73 0.05
CA ILE A 128 -5.87 8.86 0.16
C ILE A 128 -5.50 9.32 -1.25
N LYS A 129 -5.83 10.57 -1.56
CA LYS A 129 -5.47 11.22 -2.81
C LYS A 129 -4.52 12.39 -2.53
N PRO A 130 -3.22 12.25 -2.83
CA PRO A 130 -2.24 13.32 -2.64
C PRO A 130 -2.27 14.30 -3.82
N PHE A 131 -1.94 15.56 -3.54
CA PHE A 131 -1.81 16.64 -4.51
C PHE A 131 -0.58 17.48 -4.20
N ILE A 132 0.15 17.87 -5.24
CA ILE A 132 1.34 18.72 -5.15
C ILE A 132 1.12 19.97 -6.00
N ASN A 133 1.62 21.10 -5.52
CA ASN A 133 1.73 22.36 -6.22
C ASN A 133 3.12 22.96 -5.98
N CYS A 134 3.96 22.81 -7.00
CA CYS A 134 5.29 23.39 -7.15
C CYS A 134 5.25 24.50 -8.21
N GLU A 135 6.36 25.22 -8.40
CA GLU A 135 6.47 26.25 -9.44
C GLU A 135 6.37 25.66 -10.87
N ASN A 136 6.97 24.49 -11.11
CA ASN A 136 7.01 23.85 -12.44
C ASN A 136 6.04 22.66 -12.60
N TYR A 137 5.28 22.32 -11.55
CA TYR A 137 4.35 21.19 -11.58
C TYR A 137 3.20 21.36 -10.59
N THR A 138 1.98 21.19 -11.08
CA THR A 138 0.78 21.12 -10.26
C THR A 138 0.01 19.86 -10.63
N THR A 139 -0.39 19.08 -9.62
CA THR A 139 -1.25 17.91 -9.81
C THR A 139 -2.64 18.34 -10.30
N GLU A 140 -3.21 17.62 -11.26
CA GLU A 140 -4.58 17.90 -11.73
C GLU A 140 -5.60 17.79 -10.58
N GLY A 141 -6.49 18.77 -10.50
CA GLY A 141 -7.47 18.87 -9.41
C GLY A 141 -6.91 19.45 -8.10
N TYR A 142 -5.69 20.00 -8.10
CA TYR A 142 -5.20 20.76 -6.95
C TYR A 142 -6.09 21.97 -6.70
N GLY A 143 -6.67 22.06 -5.50
CA GLY A 143 -7.61 23.11 -5.11
C GLY A 143 -9.09 22.82 -5.41
N ASP A 144 -9.39 21.70 -6.09
CA ASP A 144 -10.76 21.32 -6.45
C ASP A 144 -11.39 20.43 -5.36
N PHE A 145 -11.85 21.03 -4.26
CA PHE A 145 -12.55 20.34 -3.17
C PHE A 145 -13.52 21.25 -2.40
#